data_AF-A0A924ZE35-F1
#
_entry.id   AF-A0A924ZE35-F1
#
_cell.length_a   1.000
_cell.length_b   1.000
_cell.length_c   1.000
_cell.angle_alpha   90.00
_cell.angle_beta   90.00
_cell.angle_gamma   90.00
#
_symmetry.space_group_name_H-M   'P 1'
#
loop_
_entity.id
_entity.type
_entity.pdbx_description
1 polymer ?
#
loop_
_entity_poly.entity_id
_entity_poly.type
_entity_poly.pdbx_seq_one_letter_code
_entity_poly.pdbx_strand_id
1 'polypeptide(L)'
;MAEASKQGAEAGLEYSQGNDFSALLNKEFRPKSDQAKSAVESAVKTLAEMALANTALISDDALRSIQSIIAEIDKKLTQQVNEILHHPDFQQLEAAWRGLHFLVNNTETDEQLKIRVMNISKKDMSKTLRKFKGTAWDQSPIFKKLYEEEFGQLGGQPYGTLVADYFFDHSPPDVELLGEMAKIAAAAHAPLITGASPTLFQMDSWSELANPRDLTKIFQTPEYASWKSLRESEDSKYIGLAMPRFLGRLPYGSKTDPVEAFAFEEDTDGSDHAKYGWVNAAYGMAVNINRSFKEYGWCSRIRGVESGGSVANLPSHTFPTDDGGMDQKCPTEIAISDRREAELAKNGMMPLIHRKNTDVAAFIGA
;
A
#
# COMPACT_ATOMS: atom_id res chain seq x y z
N MET A 1 84.40 -22.09 -37.46
CA MET A 1 83.30 -23.06 -37.21
C MET A 1 82.51 -22.56 -36.01
N ALA A 2 81.23 -22.25 -36.26
CA ALA A 2 80.12 -22.07 -35.32
C ALA A 2 80.36 -21.37 -33.97
N GLU A 3 80.02 -20.07 -33.92
CA GLU A 3 79.43 -19.46 -32.73
C GLU A 3 77.96 -19.88 -32.62
N ALA A 4 77.53 -20.32 -31.44
CA ALA A 4 76.13 -20.46 -31.07
C ALA A 4 75.95 -20.01 -29.63
N SER A 5 75.32 -18.85 -29.49
CA SER A 5 74.88 -18.20 -28.26
C SER A 5 73.73 -18.98 -27.61
N LYS A 6 73.87 -19.28 -26.31
CA LYS A 6 72.73 -19.61 -25.43
C LYS A 6 72.43 -18.38 -24.58
N GLN A 7 71.44 -17.60 -24.99
CA GLN A 7 70.73 -16.67 -24.11
C GLN A 7 69.49 -17.38 -23.59
N GLY A 8 69.39 -17.52 -22.26
CA GLY A 8 68.16 -17.91 -21.58
C GLY A 8 67.18 -16.74 -21.63
N ALA A 9 66.00 -16.98 -22.19
CA ALA A 9 64.87 -16.08 -22.10
C ALA A 9 63.97 -16.57 -20.96
N GLU A 10 63.85 -15.75 -19.91
CA GLU A 10 62.72 -15.79 -18.99
C GLU A 10 61.44 -15.55 -19.80
N ALA A 11 60.66 -16.61 -20.01
CA ALA A 11 59.32 -16.49 -20.56
C ALA A 11 58.38 -16.07 -19.44
N GLY A 12 58.11 -14.77 -19.37
CA GLY A 12 56.93 -14.25 -18.69
C GLY A 12 55.68 -14.90 -19.29
N LEU A 13 54.92 -15.60 -18.46
CA LEU A 13 53.58 -16.08 -18.79
C LEU A 13 52.62 -14.88 -18.78
N GLU A 14 52.59 -14.12 -19.88
CA GLU A 14 51.47 -13.23 -20.17
C GLU A 14 50.24 -14.08 -20.51
N TYR A 15 49.26 -14.06 -19.60
CA TYR A 15 47.93 -14.64 -19.82
C TYR A 15 47.23 -13.92 -21.00
N SER A 16 47.29 -14.50 -22.20
CA SER A 16 46.42 -14.10 -23.32
C SER A 16 45.02 -14.72 -23.22
N GLN A 17 44.36 -14.66 -22.06
CA GLN A 17 43.06 -15.33 -21.84
C GLN A 17 41.83 -14.53 -22.30
N GLY A 18 41.98 -13.27 -22.71
CA GLY A 18 40.84 -12.43 -23.10
C GLY A 18 40.20 -12.78 -24.44
N ASN A 19 41.01 -13.09 -25.47
CA ASN A 19 40.50 -13.26 -26.84
C ASN A 19 40.02 -14.68 -27.17
N ASP A 20 40.68 -15.71 -26.61
CA ASP A 20 40.35 -17.12 -26.88
C ASP A 20 39.00 -17.51 -26.26
N PHE A 21 38.71 -16.99 -25.07
CA PHE A 21 37.45 -17.20 -24.37
C PHE A 21 36.27 -16.58 -25.11
N SER A 22 36.39 -15.31 -25.51
CA SER A 22 35.38 -14.63 -26.35
C SER A 22 35.20 -15.32 -27.71
N ALA A 23 36.26 -15.86 -28.31
CA ALA A 23 36.17 -16.61 -29.57
C ALA A 23 35.36 -17.92 -29.41
N LEU A 24 35.57 -18.66 -28.31
CA LEU A 24 34.81 -19.87 -27.99
C LEU A 24 33.33 -19.57 -27.71
N LEU A 25 33.03 -18.49 -26.98
CA LEU A 25 31.65 -18.07 -26.71
C LEU A 25 30.88 -17.69 -27.98
N ASN A 26 31.53 -17.01 -28.93
CA ASN A 26 30.90 -16.68 -30.21
C ASN A 26 30.62 -17.93 -31.06
N LYS A 27 31.47 -18.97 -30.96
CA LYS A 27 31.31 -20.21 -31.71
C LYS A 27 30.13 -21.05 -31.21
N GLU A 28 29.95 -21.15 -29.90
CA GLU A 28 28.92 -21.98 -29.27
C GLU A 28 27.55 -21.28 -29.21
N PHE A 29 27.49 -20.02 -28.78
CA PHE A 29 26.20 -19.32 -28.57
C PHE A 29 25.69 -18.54 -29.80
N ARG A 30 26.56 -18.24 -30.77
CA ARG A 30 26.24 -17.51 -32.01
C ARG A 30 25.33 -16.28 -31.80
N PRO A 31 25.71 -15.33 -30.92
CA PRO A 31 24.91 -14.15 -30.65
C PRO A 31 24.72 -13.31 -31.91
N LYS A 32 23.49 -12.84 -32.16
CA LYS A 32 23.12 -12.09 -33.37
C LYS A 32 23.31 -10.57 -33.23
N SER A 33 23.58 -10.07 -32.03
CA SER A 33 23.77 -8.64 -31.72
C SER A 33 24.91 -8.43 -30.73
N ASP A 34 25.51 -7.25 -30.76
CA ASP A 34 26.61 -6.89 -29.84
C ASP A 34 26.18 -6.86 -28.38
N GLN A 35 24.91 -6.47 -28.11
CA GLN A 35 24.31 -6.57 -26.77
C GLN A 35 24.23 -8.01 -26.27
N ALA A 36 23.79 -8.95 -27.13
CA ALA A 36 23.71 -10.35 -26.76
C ALA A 36 25.10 -10.96 -26.52
N LYS A 37 26.10 -10.56 -27.30
CA LYS A 37 27.49 -10.98 -27.10
C LYS A 37 28.05 -10.52 -25.75
N SER A 38 27.86 -9.24 -25.40
CA SER A 38 28.27 -8.68 -24.11
C SER A 38 27.56 -9.36 -22.93
N ALA A 39 26.25 -9.62 -23.05
CA ALA A 39 25.48 -10.32 -22.03
C ALA A 39 25.99 -11.76 -21.79
N VAL A 40 26.31 -12.50 -22.86
CA VAL A 40 26.87 -13.86 -22.78
C VAL A 40 28.25 -13.84 -22.13
N GLU A 41 29.14 -12.94 -22.53
CA GLU A 41 30.48 -12.82 -21.93
C GLU A 41 30.41 -12.51 -20.43
N SER A 42 29.52 -11.58 -20.03
CA SER A 42 29.29 -11.24 -18.63
C SER A 42 28.72 -12.42 -17.83
N ALA A 43 27.74 -13.14 -18.40
CA ALA A 43 27.11 -14.28 -17.75
C ALA A 43 28.10 -15.43 -17.49
N VAL A 44 28.91 -15.80 -18.49
CA VAL A 44 29.87 -16.90 -18.32
C VAL A 44 31.02 -16.51 -17.38
N LYS A 45 31.46 -15.25 -17.41
CA LYS A 45 32.46 -14.76 -16.44
C LYS A 45 31.93 -14.84 -15.00
N THR A 46 30.71 -14.36 -14.77
CA THR A 46 30.05 -14.39 -13.45
C THR A 46 29.87 -15.84 -12.96
N LEU A 47 29.44 -16.74 -13.83
CA LEU A 47 29.31 -18.17 -13.51
C LEU A 47 30.66 -18.81 -13.18
N ALA A 48 31.73 -18.49 -13.90
CA ALA A 48 33.06 -19.01 -13.63
C ALA A 48 33.60 -18.55 -12.27
N GLU A 49 33.40 -17.27 -11.92
CA GLU A 49 33.77 -16.72 -10.62
C GLU A 49 32.99 -17.39 -9.47
N MET A 50 31.68 -17.59 -9.63
CA MET A 50 30.85 -18.28 -8.63
C MET A 50 31.20 -19.77 -8.48
N ALA A 51 31.45 -20.47 -9.59
CA ALA A 51 31.85 -21.88 -9.57
C ALA A 51 33.23 -22.08 -8.92
N LEU A 52 34.16 -21.14 -9.10
CA LEU A 52 35.47 -21.14 -8.44
C LEU A 52 35.37 -20.89 -6.92
N ALA A 53 34.42 -20.04 -6.51
CA ALA A 53 34.21 -19.72 -5.09
C ALA A 53 33.44 -20.83 -4.33
N ASN A 54 32.58 -21.59 -5.00
CA ASN A 54 31.66 -22.54 -4.37
C ASN A 54 31.74 -23.95 -5.02
N THR A 55 32.87 -24.63 -4.81
CA THR A 55 33.20 -25.96 -5.37
C THR A 55 32.26 -27.08 -4.94
N ALA A 56 31.45 -26.89 -3.90
CA ALA A 56 30.52 -27.89 -3.37
C ALA A 56 29.20 -28.03 -4.15
N LEU A 57 28.90 -27.12 -5.10
CA LEU A 57 27.64 -27.09 -5.87
C LEU A 57 27.75 -27.70 -7.28
N ILE A 58 28.90 -28.30 -7.61
CA ILE A 58 29.16 -28.84 -8.95
C ILE A 58 28.71 -30.31 -8.97
N SER A 59 27.55 -30.56 -9.55
CA SER A 59 27.14 -31.92 -9.94
C SER A 59 27.69 -32.27 -11.31
N ASP A 60 27.71 -33.57 -11.67
CA ASP A 60 28.12 -34.03 -13.01
C ASP A 60 27.28 -33.41 -14.15
N ASP A 61 26.14 -32.79 -13.80
CA ASP A 61 25.25 -32.05 -14.69
C ASP A 61 25.42 -30.52 -14.49
N ALA A 62 26.04 -29.87 -15.47
CA ALA A 62 26.23 -28.42 -15.47
C ALA A 62 24.90 -27.65 -15.43
N LEU A 63 23.81 -28.19 -16.00
CA LEU A 63 22.51 -27.53 -15.99
C LEU A 63 21.91 -27.49 -14.58
N ARG A 64 22.02 -28.58 -13.83
CA ARG A 64 21.57 -28.63 -12.42
C ARG A 64 22.38 -27.69 -11.54
N SER A 65 23.67 -27.58 -11.80
CA SER A 65 24.57 -26.68 -11.07
C SER A 65 24.20 -25.21 -11.33
N ILE A 66 23.93 -24.84 -12.59
CA ILE A 66 23.45 -23.49 -12.96
C ILE A 66 22.10 -23.19 -12.31
N GLN A 67 21.13 -24.11 -12.38
CA GLN A 67 19.82 -23.94 -11.74
C GLN A 67 19.93 -23.76 -10.23
N SER A 68 20.84 -24.47 -9.57
CA SER A 68 21.08 -24.34 -8.13
C SER A 68 21.67 -22.97 -7.78
N ILE A 69 22.60 -22.47 -8.59
CA ILE A 69 23.17 -21.12 -8.41
C ILE A 69 22.09 -20.04 -8.60
N ILE A 70 21.23 -20.17 -9.62
CA ILE A 70 20.10 -19.26 -9.83
C ILE A 70 19.17 -19.27 -8.61
N ALA A 71 18.84 -20.45 -8.08
CA ALA A 71 18.00 -20.56 -6.89
C ALA A 71 18.63 -19.90 -5.64
N GLU A 72 19.95 -19.97 -5.47
CA GLU A 72 20.64 -19.25 -4.38
C GLU A 72 20.61 -17.73 -4.57
N ILE A 73 20.73 -17.25 -5.82
CA ILE A 73 20.59 -15.82 -6.14
C ILE A 73 19.16 -15.36 -5.85
N ASP A 74 18.16 -16.09 -6.35
CA ASP A 74 16.75 -15.79 -6.14
C ASP A 74 16.38 -15.77 -4.65
N LYS A 75 16.97 -16.66 -3.85
CA LYS A 75 16.82 -16.65 -2.40
C LYS A 75 17.39 -15.37 -1.77
N LYS A 76 18.58 -14.92 -2.19
CA LYS A 76 19.17 -13.67 -1.68
C LYS A 76 18.37 -12.44 -2.13
N LEU A 77 17.92 -12.41 -3.38
CA LEU A 77 17.04 -11.36 -3.90
C LEU A 77 15.73 -11.32 -3.12
N THR A 78 15.11 -12.47 -2.88
CA THR A 78 13.87 -12.58 -2.11
C THR A 78 14.03 -12.03 -0.70
N GLN A 79 15.10 -12.40 0.01
CA GLN A 79 15.39 -11.85 1.34
C GLN A 79 15.52 -10.33 1.30
N GLN A 80 16.32 -9.81 0.36
CA GLN A 80 16.56 -8.37 0.27
C GLN A 80 15.31 -7.57 -0.15
N VAL A 81 14.52 -8.10 -1.07
CA VAL A 81 13.29 -7.46 -1.55
C VAL A 81 12.22 -7.47 -0.46
N ASN A 82 12.10 -8.54 0.33
CA ASN A 82 11.20 -8.56 1.49
C ASN A 82 11.54 -7.43 2.48
N GLU A 83 12.80 -7.25 2.84
CA GLU A 83 13.24 -6.15 3.71
C GLU A 83 12.89 -4.76 3.13
N ILE A 84 13.01 -4.59 1.80
CA ILE A 84 12.67 -3.33 1.13
C ILE A 84 11.15 -3.10 1.13
N LEU A 85 10.37 -4.12 0.75
CA LEU A 85 8.91 -4.02 0.64
C LEU A 85 8.23 -3.85 2.00
N HIS A 86 8.77 -4.47 3.04
CA HIS A 86 8.22 -4.40 4.40
C HIS A 86 8.76 -3.22 5.21
N HIS A 87 9.64 -2.40 4.62
CA HIS A 87 10.09 -1.17 5.28
C HIS A 87 8.92 -0.18 5.46
N PRO A 88 8.73 0.43 6.65
CA PRO A 88 7.58 1.29 6.94
C PRO A 88 7.39 2.44 5.94
N ASP A 89 8.48 3.08 5.51
CA ASP A 89 8.42 4.19 4.54
C ASP A 89 7.93 3.71 3.16
N PHE A 90 8.35 2.52 2.74
CA PHE A 90 7.92 1.95 1.46
C PHE A 90 6.45 1.54 1.54
N GLN A 91 6.06 0.83 2.60
CA GLN A 91 4.67 0.43 2.81
C GLN A 91 3.73 1.63 2.90
N GLN A 92 4.14 2.72 3.55
CA GLN A 92 3.32 3.94 3.62
C GLN A 92 3.10 4.54 2.22
N LEU A 93 4.16 4.63 1.42
CA LEU A 93 4.06 5.14 0.05
C LEU A 93 3.25 4.21 -0.85
N GLU A 94 3.49 2.89 -0.75
CA GLU A 94 2.77 1.85 -1.47
C GLU A 94 1.28 1.89 -1.12
N ALA A 95 0.93 1.96 0.16
CA ALA A 95 -0.46 2.02 0.63
C ALA A 95 -1.20 3.24 0.04
N ALA A 96 -0.57 4.42 0.06
CA ALA A 96 -1.17 5.64 -0.48
C ALA A 96 -1.41 5.56 -1.99
N TRP A 97 -0.40 5.12 -2.75
CA TRP A 97 -0.52 5.00 -4.21
C TRP A 97 -1.43 3.85 -4.63
N ARG A 98 -1.40 2.71 -3.93
CA ARG A 98 -2.32 1.60 -4.18
C ARG A 98 -3.74 1.96 -3.83
N GLY A 99 -3.97 2.73 -2.76
CA GLY A 99 -5.28 3.27 -2.43
C GLY A 99 -5.82 4.21 -3.49
N LEU A 100 -4.99 5.12 -3.98
CA LEU A 100 -5.36 6.00 -5.09
C LEU A 100 -5.62 5.20 -6.38
N HIS A 101 -4.77 4.22 -6.70
CA HIS A 101 -4.96 3.33 -7.84
C HIS A 101 -6.25 2.52 -7.72
N PHE A 102 -6.57 2.02 -6.52
CA PHE A 102 -7.83 1.35 -6.23
C PHE A 102 -9.02 2.28 -6.49
N LEU A 103 -8.97 3.52 -6.01
CA LEU A 103 -10.02 4.51 -6.26
C LEU A 103 -10.21 4.78 -7.75
N VAL A 104 -9.13 5.02 -8.50
CA VAL A 104 -9.19 5.34 -9.93
C VAL A 104 -9.72 4.17 -10.74
N ASN A 105 -9.19 2.96 -10.55
CA ASN A 105 -9.58 1.81 -11.37
C ASN A 105 -10.98 1.28 -11.07
N ASN A 106 -11.50 1.51 -9.86
CA ASN A 106 -12.85 1.11 -9.48
C ASN A 106 -13.88 2.24 -9.67
N THR A 107 -13.49 3.31 -10.37
CA THR A 107 -14.35 4.46 -10.64
C THR A 107 -14.49 4.68 -12.14
N GLU A 108 -15.72 4.69 -12.64
CA GLU A 108 -16.03 5.04 -14.04
C GLU A 108 -16.04 6.57 -14.21
N THR A 109 -14.86 7.16 -14.46
CA THR A 109 -14.72 8.60 -14.69
C THR A 109 -15.24 9.02 -16.07
N ASP A 110 -15.94 10.15 -16.14
CA ASP A 110 -16.43 10.76 -17.37
C ASP A 110 -16.51 12.29 -17.24
N GLU A 111 -17.31 12.96 -18.07
CA GLU A 111 -17.50 14.42 -17.97
C GLU A 111 -18.13 14.86 -16.64
N GLN A 112 -18.97 14.01 -16.03
CA GLN A 112 -19.70 14.29 -14.79
C GLN A 112 -18.91 13.89 -13.54
N LEU A 113 -18.06 12.86 -13.64
CA LEU A 113 -17.30 12.34 -12.50
C LEU A 113 -15.80 12.45 -12.70
N LYS A 114 -15.16 13.29 -11.87
CA LYS A 114 -13.74 13.61 -11.93
C LYS A 114 -13.08 13.39 -10.57
N ILE A 115 -11.85 12.87 -10.59
CA ILE A 115 -11.01 12.73 -9.40
C ILE A 115 -9.86 13.73 -9.52
N ARG A 116 -9.72 14.62 -8.53
CA ARG A 116 -8.62 15.58 -8.45
C ARG A 116 -7.75 15.25 -7.24
N VAL A 117 -6.45 15.16 -7.47
CA VAL A 117 -5.49 14.74 -6.45
C VAL A 117 -4.61 15.93 -6.05
N MET A 118 -4.46 16.13 -4.74
CA MET A 118 -3.53 17.10 -4.17
C MET A 118 -2.57 16.36 -3.24
N ASN A 119 -1.30 16.31 -3.61
CA ASN A 119 -0.27 15.70 -2.78
C ASN A 119 0.14 16.65 -1.66
N ILE A 120 -0.22 16.32 -0.42
CA ILE A 120 0.18 17.08 0.76
C ILE A 120 0.36 16.12 1.93
N SER A 121 1.47 16.26 2.67
CA SER A 121 1.69 15.45 3.86
C SER A 121 0.78 15.90 5.01
N LYS A 122 0.40 14.98 5.91
CA LYS A 122 -0.40 15.33 7.11
C LYS A 122 0.25 16.46 7.92
N LYS A 123 1.59 16.43 8.00
CA LYS A 123 2.40 17.43 8.70
C LYS A 123 2.30 18.81 8.04
N ASP A 124 2.41 18.87 6.71
CA ASP A 124 2.32 20.13 5.97
C ASP A 124 0.89 20.67 5.93
N MET A 125 -0.11 19.78 5.88
CA MET A 125 -1.52 20.16 6.04
C MET A 125 -1.75 20.81 7.41
N SER A 126 -1.33 20.15 8.50
CA SER A 126 -1.42 20.70 9.86
C SER A 126 -0.69 22.03 10.01
N LYS A 127 0.55 22.11 9.51
CA LYS A 127 1.36 23.34 9.55
C LYS A 127 0.71 24.48 8.78
N THR A 128 0.10 24.18 7.63
CA THR A 128 -0.57 25.17 6.79
C THR A 128 -1.81 25.68 7.49
N LEU A 129 -2.73 24.81 7.90
CA LEU A 129 -3.99 25.25 8.55
C LEU A 129 -3.75 25.97 9.88
N ARG A 130 -2.75 25.53 10.66
CA ARG A 130 -2.38 26.20 11.93
C ARG A 130 -1.98 27.65 11.75
N LYS A 131 -1.35 28.03 10.63
CA LYS A 131 -0.95 29.42 10.35
C LYS A 131 -2.13 30.37 10.13
N PHE A 132 -3.27 29.83 9.71
CA PHE A 132 -4.46 30.59 9.33
C PHE A 132 -5.61 30.41 10.33
N LYS A 133 -5.36 29.83 11.51
CA LYS A 133 -6.41 29.56 12.50
C LYS A 133 -7.13 30.82 12.97
N GLY A 134 -8.40 30.68 13.35
CA GLY A 134 -9.18 31.77 13.94
C GLY A 134 -9.90 32.57 12.86
N THR A 135 -9.75 33.88 12.83
CA THR A 135 -10.49 34.76 11.89
C THR A 135 -9.98 34.69 10.46
N ALA A 136 -8.79 34.15 10.21
CA ALA A 136 -8.15 34.11 8.89
C ALA A 136 -8.23 32.73 8.22
N TRP A 137 -9.07 31.82 8.72
CA TRP A 137 -9.13 30.42 8.28
C TRP A 137 -9.56 30.27 6.81
N ASP A 138 -10.41 31.21 6.37
CA ASP A 138 -10.90 31.42 5.01
C ASP A 138 -9.81 31.95 4.05
N GLN A 139 -8.65 32.38 4.55
CA GLN A 139 -7.53 32.82 3.72
C GLN A 139 -6.48 31.73 3.52
N SER A 140 -6.69 30.54 4.09
CA SER A 140 -5.73 29.44 3.98
C SER A 140 -5.61 28.94 2.53
N PRO A 141 -4.40 28.54 2.07
CA PRO A 141 -4.22 28.00 0.73
C PRO A 141 -5.14 26.80 0.40
N ILE A 142 -5.50 26.02 1.42
CA ILE A 142 -6.39 24.88 1.30
C ILE A 142 -7.83 25.34 1.09
N PHE A 143 -8.30 26.33 1.85
CA PHE A 143 -9.62 26.92 1.64
C PHE A 143 -9.74 27.55 0.24
N LYS A 144 -8.71 28.29 -0.22
CA LYS A 144 -8.73 28.88 -1.56
C LYS A 144 -8.92 27.83 -2.65
N LYS A 145 -8.20 26.71 -2.56
CA LYS A 145 -8.27 25.62 -3.55
C LYS A 145 -9.59 24.86 -3.53
N LEU A 146 -10.14 24.63 -2.35
CA LEU A 146 -11.36 23.83 -2.20
C LEU A 146 -12.63 24.66 -2.36
N TYR A 147 -12.61 25.90 -1.88
CA TYR A 147 -13.75 26.81 -1.89
C TYR A 147 -13.62 27.87 -2.99
N GLU A 148 -12.65 28.79 -2.90
CA GLU A 148 -12.62 29.99 -3.78
C GLU A 148 -12.45 29.65 -5.27
N GLU A 149 -11.50 28.77 -5.62
CA GLU A 149 -11.16 28.42 -7.00
C GLU A 149 -12.28 27.65 -7.72
N GLU A 150 -13.18 26.99 -6.97
CA GLU A 150 -14.22 26.10 -7.53
C GLU A 150 -15.62 26.46 -7.05
N PHE A 151 -15.95 26.17 -5.79
CA PHE A 151 -17.31 26.38 -5.25
C PHE A 151 -17.75 27.86 -5.27
N GLY A 152 -16.83 28.76 -4.91
CA GLY A 152 -17.05 30.21 -4.89
C GLY A 152 -16.87 30.90 -6.25
N GLN A 153 -16.39 30.18 -7.27
CA GLN A 153 -16.09 30.74 -8.59
C GLN A 153 -17.26 30.53 -9.55
N LEU A 154 -17.69 31.60 -10.23
CA LEU A 154 -18.70 31.48 -11.29
C LEU A 154 -18.18 30.59 -12.41
N GLY A 155 -18.87 29.48 -12.68
CA GLY A 155 -18.48 28.47 -13.66
C GLY A 155 -17.47 27.44 -13.16
N GLY A 156 -17.13 27.43 -11.87
CA GLY A 156 -16.30 26.41 -11.24
C GLY A 156 -17.01 25.05 -11.10
N GLN A 157 -16.26 24.04 -10.65
CA GLN A 157 -16.75 22.68 -10.45
C GLN A 157 -16.67 22.30 -8.96
N PRO A 158 -17.75 22.49 -8.18
CA PRO A 158 -17.80 22.12 -6.77
C PRO A 158 -17.29 20.70 -6.48
N TYR A 159 -16.49 20.56 -5.43
CA TYR A 159 -16.09 19.24 -4.95
C TYR A 159 -17.27 18.57 -4.22
N GLY A 160 -17.66 17.38 -4.65
CA GLY A 160 -18.76 16.66 -3.99
C GLY A 160 -18.35 16.00 -2.67
N THR A 161 -17.12 15.52 -2.57
CA THR A 161 -16.57 14.85 -1.37
C THR A 161 -15.06 15.03 -1.36
N LEU A 162 -14.48 15.13 -0.16
CA LEU A 162 -13.05 15.20 0.06
C LEU A 162 -12.59 13.87 0.66
N VAL A 163 -11.52 13.30 0.11
CA VAL A 163 -10.91 12.07 0.65
C VAL A 163 -9.51 12.44 1.12
N ALA A 164 -9.27 12.29 2.41
CA ALA A 164 -7.94 12.48 2.99
C ALA A 164 -7.35 11.14 3.39
N ASP A 165 -6.25 10.76 2.74
CA ASP A 165 -5.51 9.55 3.08
C ASP A 165 -4.60 9.76 4.30
N TYR A 166 -5.25 10.02 5.44
CA TYR A 166 -4.63 10.14 6.75
C TYR A 166 -5.32 9.21 7.74
N PHE A 167 -4.62 8.94 8.84
CA PHE A 167 -5.16 8.25 10.01
C PHE A 167 -5.17 9.22 11.18
N PHE A 168 -6.32 9.40 11.82
CA PHE A 168 -6.49 10.34 12.93
C PHE A 168 -6.70 9.64 14.27
N ASP A 169 -6.12 10.22 15.32
CA ASP A 169 -6.30 9.80 16.71
C ASP A 169 -6.94 10.89 17.59
N HIS A 170 -6.96 10.68 18.90
CA HIS A 170 -7.51 11.63 19.88
C HIS A 170 -6.50 12.70 20.32
N SER A 171 -5.28 12.70 19.77
CA SER A 171 -4.24 13.61 20.17
C SER A 171 -4.61 15.07 19.84
N PRO A 172 -4.14 16.06 20.63
CA PRO A 172 -4.40 17.47 20.36
C PRO A 172 -4.08 17.93 18.92
N PRO A 173 -2.95 17.56 18.27
CA PRO A 173 -2.67 18.01 16.90
C PRO A 173 -3.64 17.43 15.87
N ASP A 174 -4.12 16.21 16.08
CA ASP A 174 -5.06 15.54 15.17
C ASP A 174 -6.48 16.09 15.32
N VAL A 175 -6.92 16.31 16.56
CA VAL A 175 -8.21 16.97 16.84
C VAL A 175 -8.23 18.39 16.29
N GLU A 176 -7.13 19.14 16.44
CA GLU A 176 -7.00 20.47 15.86
C GLU A 176 -7.07 20.43 14.33
N LEU A 177 -6.34 19.51 13.69
CA LEU A 177 -6.35 19.35 12.24
C LEU A 177 -7.74 18.95 11.73
N LEU A 178 -8.39 17.95 12.34
CA LEU A 178 -9.76 17.55 11.98
C LEU A 178 -10.74 18.71 12.14
N GLY A 179 -10.64 19.48 13.22
CA GLY A 179 -11.52 20.64 13.44
C GLY A 179 -11.37 21.72 12.36
N GLU A 180 -10.15 22.03 11.91
CA GLU A 180 -9.95 23.00 10.82
C GLU A 180 -10.38 22.42 9.47
N MET A 181 -10.13 21.13 9.20
CA MET A 181 -10.61 20.49 7.97
C MET A 181 -12.14 20.40 7.93
N ALA A 182 -12.81 20.22 9.08
CA ALA A 182 -14.25 20.19 9.21
C ALA A 182 -14.89 21.53 8.83
N LYS A 183 -14.31 22.65 9.26
CA LYS A 183 -14.78 23.99 8.87
C LYS A 183 -14.71 24.21 7.36
N ILE A 184 -13.60 23.79 6.74
CA ILE A 184 -13.41 23.89 5.29
C ILE A 184 -14.42 23.00 4.55
N ALA A 185 -14.58 21.75 5.01
CA ALA A 185 -15.55 20.79 4.46
C ALA A 185 -16.99 21.30 4.59
N ALA A 186 -17.35 21.88 5.73
CA ALA A 186 -18.67 22.44 6.00
C ALA A 186 -18.97 23.65 5.10
N ALA A 187 -18.01 24.56 4.93
CA ALA A 187 -18.16 25.71 4.06
C ALA A 187 -18.26 25.32 2.58
N ALA A 188 -17.44 24.37 2.12
CA ALA A 188 -17.49 23.87 0.73
C ALA A 188 -18.65 22.88 0.48
N HIS A 189 -19.43 22.53 1.50
CA HIS A 189 -20.43 21.47 1.47
C HIS A 189 -19.92 20.14 0.90
N ALA A 190 -18.66 19.82 1.19
CA ALA A 190 -17.96 18.65 0.69
C ALA A 190 -17.53 17.78 1.88
N PRO A 191 -18.29 16.73 2.24
CA PRO A 191 -17.93 15.86 3.36
C PRO A 191 -16.52 15.30 3.22
N LEU A 192 -15.77 15.30 4.33
CA LEU A 192 -14.44 14.76 4.46
C LEU A 192 -14.50 13.31 4.93
N ILE A 193 -14.00 12.39 4.11
CA ILE A 193 -13.83 10.98 4.43
C ILE A 193 -12.33 10.71 4.67
N THR A 194 -12.00 10.14 5.81
CA THR A 194 -10.61 9.84 6.19
C THR A 194 -10.53 8.61 7.09
N GLY A 195 -9.33 8.15 7.44
CA GLY A 195 -9.12 6.94 8.24
C GLY A 195 -9.06 7.22 9.74
N ALA A 196 -9.58 6.31 10.57
CA ALA A 196 -9.27 6.28 12.00
C ALA A 196 -7.96 5.52 12.26
N SER A 197 -7.15 6.00 13.20
CA SER A 197 -5.97 5.29 13.72
C SER A 197 -6.38 4.29 14.81
N PRO A 198 -5.73 3.12 14.95
CA PRO A 198 -6.01 2.20 16.07
C PRO A 198 -5.78 2.86 17.43
N THR A 199 -4.82 3.78 17.50
CA THR A 199 -4.52 4.59 18.71
C THR A 199 -5.70 5.48 19.16
N LEU A 200 -6.68 5.74 18.29
CA LEU A 200 -7.93 6.40 18.67
C LEU A 200 -8.71 5.58 19.71
N PHE A 201 -8.52 4.26 19.75
CA PHE A 201 -9.13 3.35 20.73
C PHE A 201 -8.12 2.85 21.77
N GLN A 202 -6.98 3.52 21.94
CA GLN A 202 -5.87 3.09 22.82
C GLN A 202 -5.34 1.69 22.44
N MET A 203 -5.27 1.40 21.14
CA MET A 203 -4.73 0.14 20.60
C MET A 203 -3.51 0.43 19.75
N ASP A 204 -2.55 -0.50 19.75
CA ASP A 204 -1.41 -0.46 18.84
C ASP A 204 -1.77 -1.00 17.45
N SER A 205 -2.71 -1.95 17.40
CA SER A 205 -3.22 -2.56 16.16
C SER A 205 -4.73 -2.77 16.18
N TRP A 206 -5.36 -2.72 15.00
CA TRP A 206 -6.77 -3.06 14.84
C TRP A 206 -7.09 -4.52 15.18
N SER A 207 -6.09 -5.42 15.20
CA SER A 207 -6.25 -6.81 15.65
C SER A 207 -6.74 -6.92 17.10
N GLU A 208 -6.53 -5.88 17.91
CA GLU A 208 -6.95 -5.85 19.32
C GLU A 208 -8.39 -5.39 19.53
N LEU A 209 -9.11 -5.02 18.46
CA LEU A 209 -10.47 -4.47 18.55
C LEU A 209 -11.48 -5.42 19.22
N ALA A 210 -11.21 -6.73 19.21
CA ALA A 210 -12.02 -7.71 19.92
C ALA A 210 -11.87 -7.62 21.46
N ASN A 211 -10.74 -7.12 21.97
CA ASN A 211 -10.35 -7.22 23.38
C ASN A 211 -11.20 -6.36 24.34
N PRO A 212 -11.43 -5.05 24.11
CA PRO A 212 -12.07 -4.21 25.12
C PRO A 212 -13.56 -4.50 25.24
N ARG A 213 -14.07 -4.86 26.41
CA ARG A 213 -15.48 -5.25 26.58
C ARG A 213 -16.49 -4.18 26.11
N ASP A 214 -16.15 -2.90 26.24
CA ASP A 214 -16.98 -1.73 25.94
C ASP A 214 -16.09 -0.61 25.39
N LEU A 215 -16.25 -0.29 24.10
CA LEU A 215 -15.48 0.74 23.40
C LEU A 215 -15.97 2.15 23.77
N THR A 216 -17.25 2.31 24.11
CA THR A 216 -17.79 3.62 24.48
C THR A 216 -17.16 4.17 25.76
N LYS A 217 -16.76 3.29 26.69
CA LYS A 217 -16.02 3.70 27.91
C LYS A 217 -14.66 4.35 27.64
N ILE A 218 -13.99 3.99 26.54
CA ILE A 218 -12.67 4.54 26.20
C ILE A 218 -12.77 6.06 26.02
N PHE A 219 -13.79 6.52 25.29
CA PHE A 219 -14.05 7.94 25.02
C PHE A 219 -14.55 8.74 26.25
N GLN A 220 -14.86 8.08 27.37
CA GLN A 220 -15.32 8.79 28.58
C GLN A 220 -14.15 9.36 29.38
N THR A 221 -12.93 8.87 29.17
CA THR A 221 -11.75 9.31 29.91
C THR A 221 -11.40 10.78 29.61
N PRO A 222 -10.67 11.46 30.51
CA PRO A 222 -10.26 12.86 30.31
C PRO A 222 -9.36 13.09 29.09
N GLU A 223 -8.62 12.09 28.63
CA GLU A 223 -7.75 12.17 27.44
C GLU A 223 -8.55 12.53 26.17
N TYR A 224 -9.82 12.17 26.13
CA TYR A 224 -10.74 12.43 25.01
C TYR A 224 -11.57 13.70 25.17
N ALA A 225 -11.21 14.60 26.10
CA ALA A 225 -11.96 15.85 26.29
C ALA A 225 -12.05 16.67 24.99
N SER A 226 -10.93 16.86 24.29
CA SER A 226 -10.87 17.54 23.00
C SER A 226 -11.64 16.79 21.91
N TRP A 227 -11.54 15.46 21.88
CA TRP A 227 -12.28 14.61 20.94
C TRP A 227 -13.81 14.73 21.12
N LYS A 228 -14.29 14.76 22.37
CA LYS A 228 -15.71 14.98 22.67
C LYS A 228 -16.17 16.36 22.21
N SER A 229 -15.38 17.41 22.49
CA SER A 229 -15.69 18.75 22.00
C SER A 229 -15.72 18.84 20.47
N LEU A 230 -14.85 18.11 19.77
CA LEU A 230 -14.91 17.99 18.32
C LEU A 230 -16.23 17.34 17.86
N ARG A 231 -16.63 16.22 18.48
CA ARG A 231 -17.89 15.52 18.15
C ARG A 231 -19.15 16.33 18.46
N GLU A 232 -19.09 17.23 19.44
CA GLU A 232 -20.19 18.15 19.78
C GLU A 232 -20.27 19.35 18.83
N SER A 233 -19.22 19.61 18.05
CA SER A 233 -19.20 20.70 17.06
C SER A 233 -20.16 20.41 15.91
N GLU A 234 -20.88 21.43 15.45
CA GLU A 234 -21.80 21.29 14.32
C GLU A 234 -21.08 20.92 13.01
N ASP A 235 -19.86 21.43 12.80
CA ASP A 235 -19.08 21.17 11.59
C ASP A 235 -18.63 19.70 11.49
N SER A 236 -18.61 18.99 12.63
CA SER A 236 -18.18 17.58 12.67
C SER A 236 -19.11 16.64 11.88
N LYS A 237 -20.34 17.06 11.56
CA LYS A 237 -21.27 16.31 10.70
C LYS A 237 -20.73 16.10 9.27
N TYR A 238 -19.73 16.89 8.86
CA TYR A 238 -19.06 16.74 7.59
C TYR A 238 -17.85 15.80 7.65
N ILE A 239 -17.55 15.16 8.79
CA ILE A 239 -16.41 14.25 8.93
C ILE A 239 -16.90 12.80 9.03
N GLY A 240 -16.38 11.93 8.16
CA GLY A 240 -16.54 10.49 8.23
C GLY A 240 -15.19 9.80 8.47
N LEU A 241 -15.12 8.94 9.48
CA LEU A 241 -13.92 8.17 9.83
C LEU A 241 -14.08 6.70 9.47
N ALA A 242 -13.48 6.27 8.37
CA ALA A 242 -13.50 4.88 7.90
C ALA A 242 -12.46 4.02 8.64
N MET A 243 -12.85 2.80 9.00
CA MET A 243 -11.97 1.81 9.62
C MET A 243 -12.53 0.39 9.45
N PRO A 244 -11.75 -0.69 9.61
CA PRO A 244 -10.29 -0.71 9.63
C PRO A 244 -9.75 -0.61 8.19
N ARG A 245 -8.43 -0.75 8.00
CA ARG A 245 -7.84 -0.79 6.65
C ARG A 245 -8.24 -2.08 5.92
N PHE A 246 -8.18 -2.06 4.60
CA PHE A 246 -8.40 -3.24 3.74
C PHE A 246 -7.16 -3.59 2.93
N LEU A 247 -7.07 -4.83 2.46
CA LEU A 247 -5.90 -5.34 1.75
C LEU A 247 -5.81 -4.75 0.34
N GLY A 248 -4.69 -4.11 0.01
CA GLY A 248 -4.51 -3.43 -1.29
C GLY A 248 -4.02 -4.32 -2.43
N ARG A 249 -3.35 -5.44 -2.10
CA ARG A 249 -2.88 -6.44 -3.06
C ARG A 249 -2.71 -7.81 -2.42
N LEU A 250 -2.65 -8.85 -3.23
CA LEU A 250 -2.18 -10.16 -2.78
C LEU A 250 -0.65 -10.11 -2.54
N PRO A 251 -0.15 -10.88 -1.56
CA PRO A 251 1.29 -11.13 -1.45
C PRO A 251 1.81 -11.81 -2.72
N TYR A 252 3.00 -11.42 -3.15
CA TYR A 252 3.66 -12.03 -4.29
C TYR A 252 4.13 -13.44 -3.94
N GLY A 253 3.97 -14.37 -4.87
CA GLY A 253 4.36 -15.75 -4.66
C GLY A 253 3.96 -16.62 -5.84
N SER A 254 4.64 -17.75 -6.00
CA SER A 254 4.42 -18.67 -7.12
C SER A 254 2.99 -19.21 -7.22
N LYS A 255 2.28 -19.30 -6.09
CA LYS A 255 0.89 -19.78 -6.00
C LYS A 255 -0.16 -18.67 -6.10
N THR A 256 0.23 -17.41 -5.87
CA THR A 256 -0.68 -16.28 -5.73
C THR A 256 -0.50 -15.32 -6.90
N ASP A 257 0.44 -14.39 -6.80
CA ASP A 257 0.78 -13.40 -7.82
C ASP A 257 2.26 -13.59 -8.21
N PRO A 258 2.57 -14.40 -9.25
CA PRO A 258 3.93 -14.74 -9.60
C PRO A 258 4.65 -13.59 -10.30
N VAL A 259 5.91 -13.37 -9.94
CA VAL A 259 6.79 -12.40 -10.60
C VAL A 259 7.55 -13.09 -11.74
N GLU A 260 7.54 -12.50 -12.94
CA GLU A 260 8.21 -13.09 -14.11
C GLU A 260 9.75 -12.97 -14.08
N ALA A 261 10.26 -11.98 -13.34
CA ALA A 261 11.68 -11.63 -13.38
C ALA A 261 12.58 -12.61 -12.61
N PHE A 262 12.12 -13.15 -11.48
CA PHE A 262 12.84 -14.13 -10.66
C PHE A 262 11.86 -14.87 -9.74
N ALA A 263 12.28 -16.00 -9.15
CA ALA A 263 11.45 -16.74 -8.21
C ALA A 263 11.32 -16.00 -6.86
N PHE A 264 10.41 -15.02 -6.81
CA PHE A 264 10.12 -14.24 -5.62
C PHE A 264 9.02 -14.89 -4.78
N GLU A 265 9.27 -15.01 -3.48
CA GLU A 265 8.28 -15.41 -2.48
C GLU A 265 8.23 -14.34 -1.38
N GLU A 266 7.12 -13.62 -1.31
CA GLU A 266 6.95 -12.60 -0.28
C GLU A 266 6.70 -13.26 1.08
N ASP A 267 7.50 -12.89 2.07
CA ASP A 267 7.36 -13.42 3.42
C ASP A 267 6.15 -12.76 4.08
N THR A 268 4.98 -13.37 3.95
CA THR A 268 3.79 -13.05 4.74
C THR A 268 3.39 -14.28 5.53
N ASP A 269 4.10 -14.51 6.63
CA ASP A 269 3.58 -15.28 7.75
C ASP A 269 2.16 -14.77 8.04
N GLY A 270 1.14 -15.58 7.76
CA GLY A 270 -0.27 -15.18 7.87
C GLY A 270 -0.69 -14.65 9.25
N SER A 271 0.14 -14.82 10.29
CA SER A 271 -0.06 -14.26 11.63
C SER A 271 0.40 -12.80 11.75
N ASP A 272 1.47 -12.38 11.07
CA ASP A 272 1.95 -11.00 11.13
C ASP A 272 1.17 -10.10 10.18
N HIS A 273 0.29 -9.29 10.75
CA HIS A 273 -0.50 -8.33 9.99
C HIS A 273 0.36 -7.21 9.39
N ALA A 274 1.53 -6.89 9.94
CA ALA A 274 2.33 -5.75 9.48
C ALA A 274 2.94 -5.96 8.09
N LYS A 275 3.14 -7.21 7.66
CA LYS A 275 3.76 -7.52 6.35
C LYS A 275 2.83 -7.34 5.15
N TYR A 276 1.53 -7.17 5.38
CA TYR A 276 0.54 -6.97 4.33
C TYR A 276 0.44 -5.49 3.90
N GLY A 277 0.24 -5.26 2.61
CA GLY A 277 0.00 -3.93 2.05
C GLY A 277 -1.41 -3.41 2.32
N TRP A 278 -1.62 -2.80 3.50
CA TRP A 278 -2.91 -2.26 3.92
C TRP A 278 -3.21 -0.89 3.33
N VAL A 279 -4.43 -0.73 2.82
CA VAL A 279 -4.96 0.49 2.21
C VAL A 279 -6.03 1.11 3.09
N ASN A 280 -6.05 2.44 3.14
CA ASN A 280 -7.03 3.20 3.90
C ASN A 280 -8.47 2.96 3.39
N ALA A 281 -9.39 2.59 4.30
CA ALA A 281 -10.79 2.35 3.97
C ALA A 281 -11.55 3.59 3.48
N ALA A 282 -11.00 4.79 3.66
CA ALA A 282 -11.53 6.01 3.04
C ALA A 282 -11.64 5.86 1.51
N TYR A 283 -10.70 5.16 0.86
CA TYR A 283 -10.77 4.88 -0.57
C TYR A 283 -11.93 3.93 -0.93
N GLY A 284 -12.21 2.92 -0.09
CA GLY A 284 -13.35 2.02 -0.29
C GLY A 284 -14.68 2.77 -0.21
N MET A 285 -14.83 3.66 0.77
CA MET A 285 -16.03 4.51 0.88
C MET A 285 -16.14 5.48 -0.30
N ALA A 286 -15.03 6.08 -0.74
CA ALA A 286 -15.01 6.98 -1.90
C ALA A 286 -15.43 6.28 -3.20
N VAL A 287 -15.02 5.03 -3.41
CA VAL A 287 -15.51 4.20 -4.53
C VAL A 287 -17.02 4.02 -4.47
N ASN A 288 -17.59 3.76 -3.28
CA ASN A 288 -19.04 3.62 -3.12
C ASN A 288 -19.78 4.94 -3.41
N ILE A 289 -19.23 6.09 -2.97
CA ILE A 289 -19.77 7.42 -3.26
C ILE A 289 -19.78 7.66 -4.78
N ASN A 290 -18.65 7.41 -5.44
CA ASN A 290 -18.52 7.57 -6.88
C ASN A 290 -19.50 6.66 -7.64
N ARG A 291 -19.60 5.39 -7.24
CA ARG A 291 -20.53 4.42 -7.82
C ARG A 291 -21.99 4.86 -7.67
N SER A 292 -22.39 5.30 -6.47
CA SER A 292 -23.74 5.79 -6.22
C SER A 292 -24.07 6.99 -7.11
N PHE A 293 -23.13 7.94 -7.25
CA PHE A 293 -23.32 9.08 -8.14
C PHE A 293 -23.41 8.65 -9.61
N LYS A 294 -22.55 7.75 -10.06
CA LYS A 294 -22.54 7.26 -11.45
C LYS A 294 -23.83 6.53 -11.82
N GLU A 295 -24.35 5.67 -10.94
CA GLU A 295 -25.54 4.88 -11.20
C GLU A 295 -26.85 5.68 -11.05
N TYR A 296 -26.92 6.58 -10.06
CA TYR A 296 -28.19 7.22 -9.66
C TYR A 296 -28.20 8.74 -9.82
N GLY A 297 -27.05 9.38 -10.09
CA GLY A 297 -26.89 10.84 -10.07
C GLY A 297 -26.83 11.44 -8.65
N TRP A 298 -26.90 10.62 -7.61
CA TRP A 298 -26.93 11.04 -6.20
C TRP A 298 -26.11 10.10 -5.33
N CYS A 299 -25.50 10.62 -4.27
CA CYS A 299 -24.66 9.85 -3.34
C CYS A 299 -25.44 9.25 -2.15
N SER A 300 -26.72 8.90 -2.34
CA SER A 300 -27.59 8.45 -1.24
C SER A 300 -27.40 6.96 -0.89
N ARG A 301 -26.89 6.15 -1.83
CA ARG A 301 -26.78 4.68 -1.71
C ARG A 301 -25.31 4.26 -1.57
N ILE A 302 -24.72 4.61 -0.43
CA ILE A 302 -23.28 4.39 -0.14
C ILE A 302 -23.03 3.42 1.03
N ARG A 303 -24.10 2.86 1.59
CA ARG A 303 -24.10 2.01 2.79
C ARG A 303 -25.05 0.83 2.64
N GLY A 304 -24.89 -0.17 3.49
CA GLY A 304 -25.63 -1.43 3.52
C GLY A 304 -25.17 -2.43 2.44
N VAL A 305 -25.29 -3.72 2.75
CA VAL A 305 -24.71 -4.82 1.96
C VAL A 305 -25.24 -4.86 0.53
N GLU A 306 -26.56 -4.69 0.36
CA GLU A 306 -27.24 -4.71 -0.95
C GLU A 306 -27.67 -3.32 -1.43
N SER A 307 -27.38 -2.27 -0.64
CA SER A 307 -27.81 -0.90 -0.90
C SER A 307 -26.66 0.04 -1.29
N GLY A 308 -25.59 -0.52 -1.85
CA GLY A 308 -24.47 0.22 -2.45
C GLY A 308 -23.26 0.44 -1.53
N GLY A 309 -23.28 -0.12 -0.31
CA GLY A 309 -22.17 -0.06 0.63
C GLY A 309 -21.12 -1.16 0.48
N SER A 310 -21.26 -2.07 -0.49
CA SER A 310 -20.35 -3.19 -0.68
C SER A 310 -19.06 -2.79 -1.43
N VAL A 311 -17.94 -3.25 -0.88
CA VAL A 311 -16.61 -3.23 -1.48
C VAL A 311 -16.29 -4.66 -1.89
N ALA A 312 -16.42 -4.95 -3.17
CA ALA A 312 -16.21 -6.29 -3.74
C ALA A 312 -14.79 -6.48 -4.28
N ASN A 313 -14.45 -7.72 -4.63
CA ASN A 313 -13.18 -8.11 -5.24
C ASN A 313 -11.95 -7.72 -4.40
N LEU A 314 -12.07 -7.82 -3.07
CA LEU A 314 -10.92 -7.60 -2.19
C LEU A 314 -9.91 -8.76 -2.33
N PRO A 315 -8.60 -8.48 -2.35
CA PRO A 315 -7.57 -9.49 -2.30
C PRO A 315 -7.81 -10.51 -1.17
N SER A 316 -7.82 -11.80 -1.52
CA SER A 316 -8.06 -12.91 -0.61
C SER A 316 -6.86 -13.85 -0.60
N HIS A 317 -6.00 -13.74 0.40
CA HIS A 317 -4.84 -14.60 0.57
C HIS A 317 -5.24 -15.85 1.37
N THR A 318 -4.95 -17.05 0.84
CA THR A 318 -5.20 -18.31 1.55
C THR A 318 -3.89 -19.01 1.85
N PHE A 319 -3.77 -19.53 3.06
CA PHE A 319 -2.55 -20.18 3.54
C PHE A 319 -2.89 -21.46 4.31
N PRO A 320 -2.00 -22.47 4.27
CA PRO A 320 -2.17 -23.69 5.05
C PRO A 320 -1.97 -23.39 6.54
N THR A 321 -2.81 -23.97 7.39
CA THR A 321 -2.70 -23.87 8.85
C THR A 321 -2.07 -25.11 9.48
N ASP A 322 -1.58 -24.96 10.72
CA ASP A 322 -0.95 -26.03 11.49
C ASP A 322 -1.88 -27.23 11.73
N ASP A 323 -3.20 -26.99 11.76
CA ASP A 323 -4.24 -28.01 11.90
C ASP A 323 -4.52 -28.78 10.59
N GLY A 324 -3.77 -28.52 9.52
CA GLY A 324 -3.90 -29.20 8.23
C GLY A 324 -5.05 -28.67 7.35
N GLY A 325 -5.65 -27.54 7.72
CA GLY A 325 -6.67 -26.85 6.94
C GLY A 325 -6.08 -25.76 6.04
N MET A 326 -6.95 -25.15 5.23
CA MET A 326 -6.66 -23.88 4.55
C MET A 326 -7.48 -22.80 5.25
N ASP A 327 -6.83 -21.71 5.65
CA ASP A 327 -7.51 -20.54 6.19
C ASP A 327 -7.33 -19.34 5.25
N GLN A 328 -8.27 -18.40 5.33
CA GLN A 328 -8.27 -17.18 4.54
C GLN A 328 -7.87 -16.02 5.44
N LYS A 329 -6.83 -15.27 5.04
CA LYS A 329 -6.53 -14.00 5.68
C LYS A 329 -7.72 -13.05 5.46
N CYS A 330 -8.21 -12.48 6.55
CA CYS A 330 -9.27 -11.47 6.50
C CYS A 330 -8.83 -10.29 5.61
N PRO A 331 -9.58 -9.95 4.53
CA PRO A 331 -9.27 -8.83 3.65
C PRO A 331 -9.37 -7.45 4.32
N THR A 332 -10.05 -7.37 5.47
CA THR A 332 -9.95 -6.24 6.41
C THR A 332 -9.06 -6.66 7.58
N GLU A 333 -8.37 -5.73 8.24
CA GLU A 333 -7.40 -6.08 9.30
C GLU A 333 -7.97 -6.96 10.41
N ILE A 334 -9.26 -6.79 10.69
CA ILE A 334 -10.01 -7.62 11.62
C ILE A 334 -11.43 -7.85 11.12
N ALA A 335 -12.02 -8.99 11.49
CA ALA A 335 -13.44 -9.25 11.34
C ALA A 335 -14.23 -8.56 12.47
N ILE A 336 -15.28 -7.82 12.11
CA ILE A 336 -16.11 -7.05 13.05
C ILE A 336 -17.48 -7.73 13.17
N SER A 337 -17.88 -8.08 14.39
CA SER A 337 -19.24 -8.58 14.66
C SER A 337 -20.28 -7.45 14.64
N ASP A 338 -21.54 -7.75 14.34
CA ASP A 338 -22.66 -6.79 14.33
C ASP A 338 -22.77 -5.97 15.62
N ARG A 339 -22.51 -6.58 16.80
CA ARG A 339 -22.51 -5.86 18.07
C ARG A 339 -21.43 -4.76 18.12
N ARG A 340 -20.24 -5.06 17.58
CA ARG A 340 -19.10 -4.14 17.51
C ARG A 340 -19.31 -3.07 16.46
N GLU A 341 -19.89 -3.43 15.32
CA GLU A 341 -20.32 -2.49 14.29
C GLU A 341 -21.20 -1.39 14.89
N ALA A 342 -22.27 -1.77 15.58
CA ALA A 342 -23.21 -0.82 16.15
C ALA A 342 -22.57 0.08 17.22
N GLU A 343 -21.64 -0.49 18.00
CA GLU A 343 -20.86 0.24 18.99
C GLU A 343 -19.91 1.27 18.36
N LEU A 344 -19.22 0.89 17.28
CA LEU A 344 -18.36 1.77 16.48
C LEU A 344 -19.15 2.87 15.80
N ALA A 345 -20.28 2.54 15.17
CA ALA A 345 -21.18 3.49 14.54
C ALA A 345 -21.71 4.52 15.55
N LYS A 346 -22.11 4.07 16.76
CA LYS A 346 -22.51 4.98 17.85
C LYS A 346 -21.38 5.92 18.29
N ASN A 347 -20.13 5.48 18.17
CA ASN A 347 -18.95 6.29 18.46
C ASN A 347 -18.51 7.18 17.27
N GLY A 348 -19.26 7.20 16.16
CA GLY A 348 -19.02 8.08 15.02
C GLY A 348 -18.01 7.53 14.00
N MET A 349 -17.82 6.21 13.95
CA MET A 349 -16.98 5.54 12.94
C MET A 349 -17.82 4.94 11.82
N MET A 350 -17.20 4.74 10.66
CA MET A 350 -17.74 3.99 9.52
C MET A 350 -16.97 2.66 9.39
N PRO A 351 -17.44 1.59 10.06
CA PRO A 351 -16.80 0.28 10.01
C PRO A 351 -17.01 -0.42 8.66
N LEU A 352 -15.91 -0.85 8.04
CA LEU A 352 -15.87 -1.75 6.89
C LEU A 352 -15.82 -3.19 7.40
N ILE A 353 -16.89 -3.94 7.19
CA ILE A 353 -17.03 -5.30 7.72
C ILE A 353 -16.82 -6.31 6.62
N HIS A 354 -15.85 -7.19 6.82
CA HIS A 354 -15.65 -8.34 5.95
C HIS A 354 -16.78 -9.37 6.08
N ARG A 355 -17.32 -9.80 4.95
CA ARG A 355 -18.21 -10.95 4.89
C ARG A 355 -17.37 -12.23 4.95
N LYS A 356 -17.45 -12.93 6.08
CA LYS A 356 -16.69 -14.16 6.36
C LYS A 356 -16.70 -15.14 5.19
N ASN A 357 -15.52 -15.70 4.87
CA ASN A 357 -15.25 -16.67 3.81
C ASN A 357 -15.56 -16.17 2.38
N THR A 358 -15.58 -14.85 2.17
CA THR A 358 -15.74 -14.24 0.84
C THR A 358 -14.68 -13.18 0.60
N ASP A 359 -14.65 -12.60 -0.59
CA ASP A 359 -13.81 -11.47 -1.00
C ASP A 359 -14.56 -10.13 -0.93
N VAL A 360 -15.68 -10.08 -0.21
CA VAL A 360 -16.55 -8.90 -0.11
C VAL A 360 -16.49 -8.33 1.31
N ALA A 361 -16.42 -7.01 1.41
CA ALA A 361 -16.70 -6.27 2.64
C ALA A 361 -17.83 -5.25 2.41
N ALA A 362 -18.42 -4.72 3.48
CA ALA A 362 -19.45 -3.69 3.36
C ALA A 362 -19.41 -2.69 4.51
N PHE A 363 -19.69 -1.43 4.18
CA PHE A 363 -20.07 -0.41 5.17
C PHE A 363 -21.55 -0.57 5.49
N ILE A 364 -21.89 -0.96 6.72
CA ILE A 364 -23.30 -1.13 7.14
C ILE A 364 -23.93 0.23 7.45
N GLY A 365 -23.17 1.07 8.15
CA GLY A 365 -23.47 2.46 8.44
C GLY A 365 -22.50 3.41 7.73
N ALA A 366 -23.02 4.60 7.40
CA ALA A 366 -22.28 5.79 7.04
C ALA A 366 -22.95 6.96 7.75
#